data_AF-A0A7R9V662-F1
#
_entry.id   AF-A0A7R9V662-F1
#
_cell.length_a   1.000
_cell.length_b   1.000
_cell.length_c   1.000
_cell.angle_alpha   90.00
_cell.angle_beta   90.00
_cell.angle_gamma   90.00
#
_symmetry.space_group_name_H-M   'P 1'
#
loop_
_entity.id
_entity.type
_entity.pdbx_description
1 polymer ?
#
loop_
_entity_poly.entity_id
_entity_poly.type
_entity_poly.pdbx_seq_one_letter_code
_entity_poly.pdbx_strand_id
1 'polypeptide(L)'
;RITLTKQEFEAQRNALRDAGDTIVVYCTAGYRSGLYAASLLRHHGFSKDRVLNLQGSILAATQAGMPLVTRGGGQHVEGAVSAPPRGSDAEVPTKRVHVWGPSFAEFAGPGYEVVVPKAASRPGLIMQAVWQTFTNWWEGSNRRDGGSSGAQR
;
A
#
# COMPACT_ATOMS: atom_id res chain seq x y z
N ARG A 1 -1.78 3.16 -18.01
CA ARG A 1 -1.32 3.04 -16.61
C ARG A 1 -2.54 2.66 -15.78
N ILE A 2 -2.49 1.52 -15.08
CA ILE A 2 -3.52 1.09 -14.13
C ILE A 2 -2.96 1.19 -12.71
N THR A 3 -3.78 1.59 -11.74
CA THR A 3 -3.41 1.62 -10.31
C THR A 3 -4.25 0.56 -9.60
N LEU A 4 -3.60 -0.36 -8.89
CA LEU A 4 -4.26 -1.47 -8.22
C LEU A 4 -4.03 -1.40 -6.72
N THR A 5 -5.04 -1.78 -5.93
CA THR A 5 -4.79 -2.15 -4.54
C THR A 5 -3.95 -3.42 -4.49
N LYS A 6 -3.32 -3.70 -3.34
CA LYS A 6 -2.62 -4.98 -3.16
C LYS A 6 -3.54 -6.17 -3.43
N GLN A 7 -4.78 -6.12 -2.95
CA GLN A 7 -5.74 -7.19 -3.13
C GLN A 7 -6.11 -7.41 -4.60
N GLU A 8 -6.39 -6.32 -5.33
CA GLU A 8 -6.64 -6.38 -6.77
C GLU A 8 -5.45 -6.93 -7.53
N PHE A 9 -4.24 -6.47 -7.22
CA PHE A 9 -3.02 -6.98 -7.82
C PHE A 9 -2.83 -8.47 -7.56
N GLU A 10 -3.01 -8.92 -6.31
CA GLU A 10 -2.84 -10.33 -5.94
C GLU A 10 -3.84 -11.25 -6.63
N ALA A 11 -5.08 -10.78 -6.84
CA ALA A 11 -6.11 -11.54 -7.55
C ALA A 11 -5.75 -11.85 -9.00
N GLN A 12 -4.92 -11.04 -9.64
CA GLN A 12 -4.54 -11.18 -11.06
C GLN A 12 -3.02 -11.21 -11.29
N ARG A 13 -2.24 -11.41 -10.22
CA ARG A 13 -0.77 -11.30 -10.23
C ARG A 13 -0.11 -12.15 -11.30
N ASN A 14 -0.56 -13.40 -11.44
CA ASN A 14 0.02 -14.35 -12.39
C ASN A 14 -0.24 -13.90 -13.84
N ALA A 15 -1.45 -13.40 -14.14
CA ALA A 15 -1.77 -12.89 -15.46
C ALA A 15 -0.90 -11.66 -15.82
N LEU A 16 -0.72 -10.72 -14.87
CA LEU A 16 0.13 -9.54 -15.07
C LEU A 16 1.62 -9.93 -15.26
N ARG A 17 2.09 -10.95 -14.53
CA ARG A 17 3.43 -11.51 -14.72
C ARG A 17 3.60 -12.08 -16.12
N ASP A 18 2.66 -12.94 -16.54
CA ASP A 18 2.76 -13.68 -17.80
C ASP A 18 2.58 -12.75 -19.01
N ALA A 19 1.82 -11.65 -18.85
CA ALA A 19 1.73 -10.57 -19.82
C ALA A 19 3.04 -9.75 -19.95
N GLY A 20 3.97 -9.88 -19.00
CA GLY A 20 5.25 -9.18 -19.00
C GLY A 20 5.16 -7.72 -18.54
N ASP A 21 4.13 -7.35 -17.78
CA ASP A 21 3.92 -5.98 -17.32
C ASP A 21 5.00 -5.54 -16.33
N THR A 22 5.40 -4.26 -16.43
CA THR A 22 6.25 -3.63 -15.40
C THR A 22 5.41 -3.27 -14.18
N ILE A 23 5.78 -3.81 -13.03
CA ILE A 23 5.09 -3.63 -11.76
C ILE A 23 5.87 -2.62 -10.91
N VAL A 24 5.29 -1.45 -10.69
CA VAL A 24 5.82 -0.43 -9.78
C VAL A 24 5.04 -0.49 -8.48
N VAL A 25 5.70 -0.90 -7.40
CA VAL A 25 5.10 -0.94 -6.06
C VAL A 25 5.51 0.30 -5.27
N TYR A 26 4.57 0.83 -4.49
CA TYR A 26 4.81 2.00 -3.65
C TYR A 26 3.96 1.91 -2.37
N CYS A 27 4.39 2.60 -1.33
CA CYS A 27 3.60 2.80 -0.11
C CYS A 27 3.74 4.24 0.37
N THR A 28 3.64 4.51 1.67
CA THR A 28 3.85 5.88 2.19
C THR A 28 5.31 6.34 2.01
N ALA A 29 6.28 5.51 2.42
CA ALA A 29 7.70 5.89 2.53
C ALA A 29 8.69 4.91 1.84
N GLY A 30 8.19 3.85 1.18
CA GLY A 30 9.02 2.91 0.40
C GLY A 30 9.46 1.62 1.11
N TYR A 31 9.36 1.52 2.45
CA TYR A 31 9.82 0.33 3.18
C TYR A 31 8.96 -0.92 2.89
N ARG A 32 7.65 -0.84 3.13
CA ARG A 32 6.72 -1.98 2.94
C ARG A 32 6.65 -2.43 1.49
N SER A 33 6.65 -1.48 0.56
CA SER A 33 6.67 -1.77 -0.87
C SER A 33 7.99 -2.41 -1.30
N GLY A 34 9.12 -2.01 -0.71
CA GLY A 34 10.42 -2.68 -0.93
C GLY A 34 10.42 -4.15 -0.49
N LEU A 35 9.88 -4.44 0.69
CA LEU A 35 9.72 -5.83 1.16
C LEU A 35 8.79 -6.63 0.24
N TYR A 36 7.70 -6.01 -0.23
CA TYR A 36 6.76 -6.67 -1.14
C TYR A 36 7.37 -6.94 -2.52
N ALA A 37 8.09 -5.97 -3.12
CA ALA A 37 8.85 -6.18 -4.35
C ALA A 37 9.83 -7.34 -4.21
N ALA A 38 10.58 -7.37 -3.10
CA ALA A 38 11.50 -8.45 -2.79
C ALA A 38 10.78 -9.81 -2.68
N SER A 39 9.56 -9.86 -2.15
CA SER A 39 8.72 -11.06 -2.13
C SER A 39 8.31 -11.51 -3.54
N LEU A 40 7.90 -10.57 -4.41
CA LEU A 40 7.54 -10.88 -5.81
C LEU A 40 8.70 -11.55 -6.56
N LEU A 41 9.91 -11.05 -6.35
CA LEU A 41 11.12 -11.57 -6.96
C LEU A 41 11.54 -12.94 -6.41
N ARG A 42 11.43 -13.16 -5.10
CA ARG A 42 11.88 -14.41 -4.46
C ARG A 42 10.88 -15.55 -4.52
N HIS A 43 9.58 -15.24 -4.48
CA HIS A 43 8.53 -16.23 -4.19
C HIS A 43 7.44 -16.30 -5.26
N HIS A 44 7.35 -15.34 -6.18
CA HIS A 44 6.24 -15.28 -7.15
C HIS A 44 6.68 -15.30 -8.62
N GLY A 45 7.97 -15.54 -8.88
CA GLY A 45 8.50 -15.78 -10.23
C GLY A 45 8.58 -14.53 -11.11
N PHE A 46 8.56 -13.34 -10.52
CA PHE A 46 8.79 -12.11 -11.27
C PHE A 46 10.27 -11.89 -11.54
N SER A 47 10.59 -11.25 -12.68
CA SER A 47 11.95 -10.88 -13.03
C SER A 47 12.35 -9.51 -12.49
N LYS A 48 13.65 -9.33 -12.24
CA LYS A 48 14.21 -8.10 -11.64
C LYS A 48 14.04 -6.86 -12.53
N ASP A 49 14.00 -7.03 -13.84
CA ASP A 49 13.78 -5.96 -14.82
C ASP A 49 12.32 -5.44 -14.83
N ARG A 50 11.39 -6.17 -14.21
CA ARG A 50 9.96 -5.85 -14.23
C ARG A 50 9.40 -5.35 -12.91
N VAL A 51 10.03 -5.65 -11.78
CA VAL A 51 9.53 -5.22 -10.46
C VAL A 51 10.37 -4.09 -9.91
N LEU A 52 9.75 -2.92 -9.74
CA LEU A 52 10.40 -1.71 -9.25
C LEU A 52 9.74 -1.25 -7.95
N ASN A 53 10.56 -0.86 -6.98
CA ASN A 53 10.08 -0.15 -5.79
C ASN A 53 10.24 1.36 -6.00
N LEU A 54 9.15 2.12 -5.87
CA LEU A 54 9.20 3.57 -6.01
C LEU A 54 9.94 4.20 -4.82
N GLN A 55 11.15 4.72 -5.09
CA GLN A 55 12.01 5.35 -4.09
C GLN A 55 11.29 6.50 -3.38
N GLY A 56 11.28 6.49 -2.04
CA GLY A 56 10.57 7.47 -1.20
C GLY A 56 9.05 7.46 -1.32
N SER A 57 8.50 6.76 -2.31
CA SER A 57 7.08 6.57 -2.59
C SER A 57 6.25 7.87 -2.50
N ILE A 58 5.09 7.86 -1.83
CA ILE A 58 4.17 9.01 -1.81
C ILE A 58 4.81 10.24 -1.17
N LEU A 59 5.61 10.09 -0.11
CA LEU A 59 6.26 11.24 0.53
C LEU A 59 7.23 11.94 -0.44
N ALA A 60 8.06 11.20 -1.18
CA ALA A 60 8.92 11.81 -2.21
C ALA A 60 8.10 12.48 -3.33
N ALA A 61 6.99 11.88 -3.75
CA ALA A 61 6.09 12.51 -4.72
C ALA A 61 5.53 13.85 -4.20
N THR A 62 5.19 13.94 -2.90
CA THR A 62 4.72 15.18 -2.30
C THR A 62 5.82 16.24 -2.22
N GLN A 63 7.06 15.85 -1.91
CA GLN A 63 8.21 16.76 -1.90
C GLN A 63 8.49 17.36 -3.29
N ALA A 64 8.24 16.57 -4.34
CA ALA A 64 8.29 17.03 -5.72
C ALA A 64 7.04 17.79 -6.19
N GLY A 65 6.05 18.03 -5.32
CA GLY A 65 4.83 18.76 -5.64
C GLY A 65 3.87 18.01 -6.58
N MET A 66 3.98 16.68 -6.69
CA MET A 66 3.19 15.90 -7.64
C MET A 66 1.71 15.76 -7.23
N PRO A 67 0.76 15.82 -8.17
CA PRO A 67 -0.65 15.65 -7.85
C PRO A 67 -0.91 14.27 -7.22
N LEU A 68 -1.75 14.24 -6.18
CA LEU A 68 -2.23 13.01 -5.57
C LEU A 68 -3.70 12.82 -5.87
N VAL A 69 -4.11 11.56 -5.89
CA VAL A 69 -5.50 11.14 -6.02
C VAL A 69 -5.85 10.20 -4.87
N THR A 70 -7.11 10.23 -4.47
CA THR A 70 -7.70 9.22 -3.59
C THR A 70 -8.71 8.40 -4.39
N ARG A 71 -8.71 7.08 -4.17
CA ARG A 71 -9.68 6.14 -4.74
C ARG A 71 -10.50 5.54 -3.59
N GLY A 72 -11.80 5.37 -3.81
CA GLY A 72 -12.81 4.80 -2.91
C GLY A 72 -12.39 4.54 -1.46
N GLY A 73 -12.75 5.46 -0.55
CA GLY A 73 -12.83 5.18 0.90
C GLY A 73 -11.52 4.89 1.64
N GLY A 74 -10.51 5.77 1.53
CA GLY A 74 -9.57 5.95 2.64
C GLY A 74 -10.36 6.18 3.94
N GLN A 75 -9.95 5.57 5.06
CA GLN A 75 -10.73 5.58 6.30
C GLN A 75 -11.26 6.99 6.62
N HIS A 76 -12.59 7.09 6.78
CA HIS A 76 -13.28 8.31 7.18
C HIS A 76 -12.55 8.92 8.38
N VAL A 77 -12.02 10.13 8.20
CA VAL A 77 -11.94 11.08 9.31
C VAL A 77 -13.19 11.94 9.22
N GLU A 78 -13.90 12.08 10.34
CA GLU A 78 -15.03 12.99 10.45
C GLU A 78 -14.60 14.39 9.96
N GLY A 79 -15.41 15.01 9.10
CA GLY A 79 -15.20 16.36 8.60
C GLY A 79 -14.52 16.50 7.23
N ALA A 80 -14.09 15.41 6.58
CA ALA A 80 -13.56 15.49 5.21
C ALA A 80 -14.70 15.59 4.17
N VAL A 81 -14.87 16.77 3.59
CA VAL A 81 -15.75 17.00 2.44
C VAL A 81 -15.30 16.11 1.25
N SER A 82 -16.26 15.39 0.68
CA SER A 82 -16.20 14.78 -0.65
C SER A 82 -15.25 13.59 -0.88
N ALA A 83 -15.11 12.67 0.08
CA ALA A 83 -14.46 11.38 -0.23
C ALA A 83 -15.34 10.56 -1.19
N PRO A 84 -14.78 9.94 -2.25
CA PRO A 84 -15.54 9.07 -3.14
C PRO A 84 -16.13 7.88 -2.37
N PRO A 85 -17.33 7.37 -2.78
CA PRO A 85 -17.98 6.25 -2.11
C PRO A 85 -17.02 5.09 -1.89
N ARG A 86 -17.11 4.43 -0.73
CA ARG A 86 -16.30 3.24 -0.44
C ARG A 86 -16.56 2.20 -1.55
N GLY A 87 -15.50 1.76 -2.23
CA GLY A 87 -15.60 0.81 -3.34
C GLY A 87 -15.80 1.42 -4.73
N SER A 88 -15.82 2.76 -4.87
CA SER A 88 -15.77 3.36 -6.21
C SER A 88 -14.34 3.41 -6.74
N ASP A 89 -14.16 3.06 -8.02
CA ASP A 89 -12.88 3.21 -8.72
C ASP A 89 -12.57 4.65 -9.15
N ALA A 90 -13.44 5.61 -8.83
CA ALA A 90 -13.22 7.01 -9.14
C ALA A 90 -12.01 7.58 -8.38
N GLU A 91 -11.06 8.13 -9.14
CA GLU A 91 -9.93 8.90 -8.62
C GLU A 91 -10.34 10.36 -8.43
N VAL A 92 -10.19 10.88 -7.21
CA VAL A 92 -10.48 12.28 -6.86
C VAL A 92 -9.18 12.96 -6.45
N PRO A 93 -8.83 14.13 -7.01
CA PRO A 93 -7.65 14.89 -6.59
C PRO A 93 -7.66 15.16 -5.08
N THR A 94 -6.50 15.04 -4.44
CA THR A 94 -6.35 15.29 -3.00
C THR A 94 -5.00 15.89 -2.66
N LYS A 95 -4.96 16.62 -1.54
CA LYS A 95 -3.72 17.07 -0.89
C LYS A 95 -3.43 16.32 0.41
N ARG A 96 -4.28 15.36 0.77
CA ARG A 96 -4.20 14.64 2.05
C ARG A 96 -3.25 13.46 1.94
N VAL A 97 -2.30 13.37 2.87
CA VAL A 97 -1.27 12.34 2.93
C VAL A 97 -1.31 11.66 4.28
N HIS A 98 -1.64 10.37 4.28
CA HIS A 98 -1.66 9.60 5.51
C HIS A 98 -0.25 9.12 5.87
N VAL A 99 0.18 9.46 7.09
CA VAL A 99 1.47 9.02 7.64
C VAL A 99 1.27 8.26 8.94
N TRP A 100 2.27 7.48 9.32
CA TRP A 100 2.14 6.51 10.42
C TRP A 100 2.50 7.08 11.80
N GLY A 101 2.95 8.32 11.87
CA GLY A 101 3.31 8.96 13.12
C GLY A 101 3.80 10.39 12.89
N PRO A 102 3.88 11.21 13.96
CA PRO A 102 4.28 12.61 13.86
C PRO A 102 5.66 12.80 13.21
N SER A 103 6.62 11.89 13.46
CA SER A 103 7.96 11.96 12.86
C SER A 103 7.97 11.85 11.34
N PHE A 104 6.91 11.29 10.73
CA PHE A 104 6.79 11.23 9.27
C PHE A 104 6.12 12.46 8.67
N ALA A 105 5.50 13.32 9.49
CA ALA A 105 4.81 14.51 9.01
C ALA A 105 5.77 15.51 8.35
N GLU A 106 6.99 15.61 8.88
CA GLU A 106 8.04 16.50 8.38
C GLU A 106 8.55 16.12 6.98
N PHE A 107 8.30 14.89 6.53
CA PHE A 107 8.70 14.44 5.20
C PHE A 107 7.68 14.76 4.11
N ALA A 108 6.48 15.21 4.46
CA ALA A 108 5.51 15.64 3.46
C ALA A 108 5.94 16.96 2.82
N GLY A 109 5.78 17.07 1.51
CA GLY A 109 6.08 18.31 0.80
C GLY A 109 5.18 19.48 1.19
N PRO A 110 5.59 20.73 0.88
CA PRO A 110 4.79 21.90 1.17
C PRO A 110 3.44 21.86 0.42
N GLY A 111 2.37 22.31 1.09
CA GLY A 111 1.02 22.33 0.52
C GLY A 111 0.26 21.00 0.56
N TYR A 112 0.76 20.00 1.28
CA TYR A 112 0.05 18.76 1.59
C TYR A 112 -0.43 18.74 3.04
N GLU A 113 -1.64 18.21 3.26
CA GLU A 113 -2.23 18.01 4.57
C GLU A 113 -1.84 16.64 5.11
N VAL A 114 -1.06 16.61 6.19
CA VAL A 114 -0.65 15.36 6.82
C VAL A 114 -1.75 14.85 7.75
N VAL A 115 -2.12 13.59 7.57
CA VAL A 115 -3.13 12.91 8.38
C VAL A 115 -2.46 11.79 9.18
N VAL A 116 -2.40 11.95 10.50
CA VAL A 116 -1.89 10.93 11.42
C VAL A 116 -3.07 10.20 12.08
N PRO A 117 -3.22 8.87 11.94
CA PRO A 117 -4.28 8.13 12.64
C PRO A 117 -4.18 8.28 14.16
N LYS A 118 -5.31 8.49 14.85
CA LYS A 118 -5.38 8.65 16.32
C LYS A 118 -4.74 7.50 17.11
N ALA A 119 -4.65 6.28 16.56
CA ALA A 119 -4.03 5.14 17.23
C ALA A 119 -2.48 5.21 17.27
N ALA A 120 -1.86 5.98 16.38
CA ALA A 120 -0.41 6.05 16.24
C ALA A 120 0.28 7.10 17.13
N SER A 121 -0.47 7.78 18.00
CA SER A 121 0.03 8.83 18.89
C SER A 121 0.43 8.35 20.30
N ARG A 122 0.42 7.03 20.58
CA ARG A 122 0.82 6.47 21.89
C ARG A 122 2.23 5.84 21.81
N PRO A 123 3.26 6.41 22.47
CA PRO A 123 4.68 6.12 22.20
C PRO A 123 5.13 4.67 22.46
N GLY A 124 4.49 3.94 23.38
CA GLY A 124 4.88 2.55 23.72
C GLY A 124 4.25 1.44 22.87
N LEU A 125 3.19 1.75 22.11
CA LEU A 125 2.43 0.75 21.34
C LEU A 125 2.91 0.62 19.88
N ILE A 126 3.74 1.55 19.41
CA ILE A 126 4.04 1.70 17.98
C ILE A 126 4.87 0.52 17.46
N MET A 127 5.93 0.10 18.16
CA MET A 127 6.75 -1.02 17.68
C MET A 127 6.09 -2.39 17.92
N GLN A 128 5.37 -2.55 19.03
CA GLN A 128 4.73 -3.83 19.37
C GLN A 128 3.48 -4.10 18.53
N ALA A 129 2.67 -3.07 18.24
CA ALA A 129 1.55 -3.19 17.32
C ALA A 129 2.02 -3.30 15.87
N VAL A 130 3.08 -2.60 15.46
CA VAL A 130 3.71 -2.79 14.13
C VAL A 130 4.23 -4.20 14.00
N TRP A 131 4.92 -4.76 14.99
CA TRP A 131 5.37 -6.14 14.97
C TRP A 131 4.20 -7.12 14.96
N GLN A 132 3.19 -6.97 15.84
CA GLN A 132 2.08 -7.93 15.94
C GLN A 132 1.10 -7.87 14.76
N THR A 133 0.78 -6.69 14.22
CA THR A 133 -0.01 -6.62 12.98
C THR A 133 0.81 -7.09 11.79
N PHE A 134 2.13 -6.88 11.76
CA PHE A 134 3.02 -7.41 10.73
C PHE A 134 3.14 -8.93 10.78
N THR A 135 3.32 -9.55 11.97
CA THR A 135 3.38 -11.01 12.13
C THR A 135 2.05 -11.67 11.86
N ASN A 136 0.94 -11.14 12.39
CA ASN A 136 -0.38 -11.72 12.15
C ASN A 136 -0.82 -11.59 10.69
N TRP A 137 -0.40 -10.52 10.00
CA TRP A 137 -0.59 -10.36 8.57
C TRP A 137 0.32 -11.29 7.74
N TRP A 138 1.60 -11.42 8.10
CA TRP A 138 2.59 -12.29 7.44
C TRP A 138 2.27 -13.79 7.60
N GLU A 139 1.90 -14.23 8.80
CA GLU A 139 1.49 -15.62 9.08
C GLU A 139 0.13 -15.95 8.47
N GLY A 140 -0.80 -15.00 8.43
CA GLY A 140 -2.11 -15.17 7.79
C GLY A 140 -2.03 -15.31 6.27
N SER A 141 -1.00 -14.75 5.63
CA SER A 141 -0.73 -14.93 4.19
C SER A 141 -0.06 -16.26 3.83
N ASN A 142 0.74 -16.85 4.74
CA ASN A 142 1.42 -18.12 4.47
C ASN A 142 0.54 -19.37 4.68
N ARG A 143 -0.60 -19.27 5.38
CA ARG A 143 -1.49 -20.42 5.65
C ARG A 143 -2.51 -20.70 4.54
N ARG A 144 -2.68 -19.82 3.55
CA ARG A 144 -3.69 -20.00 2.49
C ARG A 144 -3.18 -20.69 1.22
N ASP A 145 -1.94 -21.16 1.21
CA ASP A 145 -1.34 -21.89 0.08
C ASP A 145 -1.25 -23.41 0.29
N GLY A 146 -1.96 -23.97 1.28
CA GLY A 146 -2.01 -25.41 1.54
C GLY A 146 -3.42 -25.96 1.61
N GLY A 147 -4.03 -26.32 0.47
CA GLY A 147 -5.30 -27.06 0.47
C GLY A 147 -6.08 -27.09 -0.82
N SER A 148 -5.51 -27.64 -1.91
CA SER A 148 -6.30 -28.22 -2.99
C SER A 148 -6.13 -29.74 -3.00
N SER A 149 -7.06 -30.48 -2.43
CA SER A 149 -7.36 -31.87 -2.84
C SER A 149 -8.73 -32.28 -2.31
N GLY A 150 -9.53 -32.91 -3.18
CA GLY A 150 -10.82 -33.49 -2.80
C GLY A 150 -11.89 -33.33 -3.86
N ALA A 151 -11.69 -33.95 -5.02
CA ALA A 151 -12.76 -34.22 -5.96
C ALA A 151 -13.86 -35.06 -5.27
N GLN A 152 -15.12 -34.60 -5.34
CA GLN A 152 -16.27 -35.45 -5.07
C GLN A 152 -16.74 -36.07 -6.39
N ARG A 153 -16.54 -37.38 -6.51
CA ARG A 153 -17.47 -38.29 -7.18
C ARG A 153 -18.17 -39.09 -6.09
#